data_AF-A0A147F4Q5-F1
#
_entry.id   AF-A0A147F4Q5-F1
#
_cell.length_a   1.000
_cell.length_b   1.000
_cell.length_c   1.000
_cell.angle_alpha   90.00
_cell.angle_beta   90.00
_cell.angle_gamma   90.00
#
_symmetry.space_group_name_H-M   'P 1'
#
loop_
_entity.id
_entity.type
_entity.pdbx_description
1 polymer ?
#
loop_
_entity_poly.entity_id
_entity_poly.type
_entity_poly.pdbx_seq_one_letter_code
_entity_poly.pdbx_strand_id
1 'polypeptide(L)'
;MSVIITQAFAEWRDCRASFNDLLYAAYERAEAETNGALLNADGRAQGVDALSLFMGSEIRAHRYASPELLDHWERYPRVTFESFERQWLAGAA
;
A
#
# COMPACT_ATOMS: atom_id res chain seq x y z
N MET A 1 6.72 -18.22 -26.32
CA MET A 1 6.54 -16.82 -25.86
C MET A 1 7.81 -16.06 -26.23
N SER A 2 7.71 -14.80 -26.68
CA SER A 2 8.89 -14.00 -27.08
C SER A 2 9.78 -13.68 -25.87
N VAL A 3 11.10 -13.69 -26.05
CA VAL A 3 12.08 -13.35 -24.99
C VAL A 3 11.82 -11.96 -24.42
N ILE A 4 11.52 -10.98 -25.29
CA ILE A 4 11.21 -9.60 -24.90
C ILE A 4 10.00 -9.57 -23.94
N ILE A 5 8.98 -10.37 -24.22
CA ILE A 5 7.75 -10.42 -23.41
C ILE A 5 8.02 -11.11 -22.07
N THR A 6 8.83 -12.18 -22.06
CA THR A 6 9.21 -12.85 -20.82
C THR A 6 10.03 -11.93 -19.90
N GLN A 7 10.95 -11.15 -20.45
CA GLN A 7 11.73 -10.17 -19.69
C GLN A 7 10.84 -9.08 -19.08
N ALA A 8 9.94 -8.49 -19.87
CA ALA A 8 9.00 -7.49 -19.37
C ALA A 8 8.13 -8.00 -18.21
N PHE A 9 7.67 -9.26 -18.27
CA PHE A 9 6.91 -9.85 -17.16
C PHE A 9 7.77 -10.11 -15.92
N ALA A 10 9.05 -10.44 -16.08
CA ALA A 10 9.97 -10.60 -14.96
C ALA A 10 10.20 -9.27 -14.24
N GLU A 11 10.49 -8.20 -15.00
CA GLU A 11 10.67 -6.85 -14.47
C GLU A 11 9.42 -6.35 -13.73
N TRP A 12 8.23 -6.57 -14.31
CA TRP A 12 6.98 -6.21 -13.65
C TRP A 12 6.77 -6.97 -12.32
N ARG A 13 7.12 -8.26 -12.28
CA ARG A 13 7.03 -9.05 -11.05
C ARG A 13 7.99 -8.53 -9.97
N ASP A 14 9.20 -8.14 -10.34
CA ASP A 14 10.20 -7.63 -9.41
C ASP A 14 9.79 -6.26 -8.86
N CYS A 15 9.26 -5.38 -9.72
CA CYS A 15 8.64 -4.11 -9.30
C CYS A 15 7.48 -4.38 -8.32
N ARG A 16 6.61 -5.33 -8.64
CA ARG A 16 5.46 -5.67 -7.79
C ARG A 16 5.87 -6.26 -6.44
N ALA A 17 6.90 -7.10 -6.40
CA ALA A 17 7.44 -7.65 -5.16
C ALA A 17 7.98 -6.54 -4.25
N SER A 18 8.75 -5.63 -4.82
CA SER A 18 9.35 -4.51 -4.09
C SER A 18 8.30 -3.52 -3.56
N PHE A 19 7.20 -3.32 -4.30
CA PHE A 19 6.08 -2.56 -3.80
C PHE A 19 5.40 -3.23 -2.58
N ASN A 20 5.27 -4.56 -2.60
CA ASN A 20 4.70 -5.28 -1.46
C ASN A 20 5.56 -5.09 -0.21
N ASP A 21 6.88 -5.12 -0.34
CA ASP A 21 7.79 -4.90 0.80
C ASP A 21 7.62 -3.49 1.41
N LEU A 22 7.54 -2.46 0.55
CA LEU A 22 7.26 -1.09 0.98
C LEU A 22 5.90 -1.00 1.69
N LEU A 23 4.90 -1.71 1.17
CA LEU A 23 3.56 -1.71 1.73
C LEU A 23 3.50 -2.36 3.10
N TYR A 24 4.16 -3.50 3.29
CA TYR A 24 4.25 -4.16 4.59
C TYR A 24 4.98 -3.27 5.61
N ALA A 25 6.08 -2.63 5.22
CA ALA A 25 6.77 -1.70 6.10
C ALA A 25 5.90 -0.50 6.50
N ALA A 26 5.11 0.04 5.56
CA ALA A 26 4.15 1.12 5.86
C ALA A 26 3.03 0.66 6.80
N TYR A 27 2.54 -0.57 6.62
CA TYR A 27 1.54 -1.19 7.49
C TYR A 27 2.07 -1.40 8.91
N GLU A 28 3.24 -2.01 9.07
CA GLU A 28 3.85 -2.29 10.38
C GLU A 28 4.09 -0.99 11.17
N ARG A 29 4.57 0.07 10.50
CA ARG A 29 4.72 1.39 11.12
C ARG A 29 3.37 1.94 11.60
N ALA A 30 2.34 1.88 10.75
CA ALA A 30 1.02 2.36 11.11
C ALA A 30 0.42 1.54 12.27
N GLU A 31 0.58 0.22 12.25
CA GLU A 31 0.12 -0.66 13.32
C GLU A 31 0.80 -0.30 14.66
N ALA A 32 2.11 -0.08 14.66
CA ALA A 32 2.87 0.32 15.84
C ALA A 32 2.44 1.69 16.38
N GLU A 33 2.26 2.70 15.52
CA GLU A 33 1.86 4.04 15.96
C GLU A 33 0.41 4.14 16.42
N THR A 34 -0.48 3.36 15.81
CA THR A 34 -1.92 3.37 16.14
C THR A 34 -2.28 2.36 17.23
N ASN A 35 -1.30 1.63 17.80
CA ASN A 35 -1.52 0.51 18.72
C ASN A 35 -2.52 -0.52 18.16
N GLY A 36 -2.45 -0.80 16.86
CA GLY A 36 -3.36 -1.71 16.14
C GLY A 36 -4.74 -1.13 15.81
N ALA A 37 -5.05 0.12 16.17
CA ALA A 37 -6.30 0.77 15.82
C ALA A 37 -6.27 1.30 14.38
N LEU A 38 -6.34 0.41 13.38
CA LEU A 38 -6.27 0.78 11.95
C LEU A 38 -7.64 1.02 11.30
N LEU A 39 -8.67 0.32 11.78
CA LEU A 39 -10.02 0.36 11.20
C LEU A 39 -10.97 1.14 12.10
N ASN A 40 -11.89 1.90 11.49
CA ASN A 40 -13.03 2.44 12.22
C ASN A 40 -14.12 1.38 12.47
N ALA A 41 -15.21 1.78 13.13
CA ALA A 41 -16.29 0.87 13.49
C ALA A 41 -16.96 0.20 12.28
N ASP A 42 -17.18 0.93 11.18
CA ASP A 42 -17.78 0.40 9.94
C ASP A 42 -16.84 -0.61 9.26
N GLY A 43 -15.55 -0.28 9.15
CA GLY A 43 -14.52 -1.17 8.60
C GLY A 43 -14.42 -2.49 9.37
N ARG A 44 -14.46 -2.42 10.71
CA ARG A 44 -14.47 -3.63 11.56
C ARG A 44 -15.76 -4.44 11.39
N ALA A 45 -16.91 -3.77 11.36
CA ALA A 45 -18.21 -4.44 11.18
C ALA A 45 -18.32 -5.16 9.83
N GLN A 46 -17.72 -4.60 8.78
CA GLN A 46 -17.70 -5.19 7.44
C GLN A 46 -16.58 -6.22 7.22
N GLY A 47 -15.74 -6.49 8.23
CA GLY A 47 -14.63 -7.44 8.10
C GLY A 47 -13.59 -6.99 7.07
N VAL A 48 -13.37 -5.68 6.93
CA VAL A 48 -12.35 -5.14 6.04
C VAL A 48 -10.97 -5.58 6.53
N ASP A 49 -10.17 -6.13 5.63
CA ASP A 49 -8.75 -6.36 5.91
C ASP A 49 -8.00 -5.02 5.98
N ALA A 50 -7.33 -4.77 7.11
CA ALA A 50 -6.61 -3.52 7.36
C ALA A 50 -5.47 -3.30 6.35
N LEU A 51 -4.79 -4.37 5.94
CA LEU A 51 -3.73 -4.29 4.93
C LEU A 51 -4.28 -3.77 3.58
N SER A 52 -5.53 -4.12 3.26
CA SER A 52 -6.19 -3.67 2.03
C SER A 52 -6.40 -2.14 1.95
N LEU A 53 -6.33 -1.40 3.06
CA LEU A 53 -6.39 0.07 3.05
C LEU A 53 -5.13 0.72 2.44
N PHE A 54 -4.01 0.00 2.42
CA PHE A 54 -2.74 0.47 1.87
C PHE A 54 -2.60 0.19 0.36
N MET A 55 -3.40 -0.74 -0.20
CA MET A 55 -3.40 -1.07 -1.63
C MET A 55 -4.59 -0.48 -2.41
N GLY A 56 -5.69 -0.19 -1.71
CA GLY A 56 -6.97 0.19 -2.33
C GLY A 56 -7.06 1.65 -2.77
N SER A 57 -8.21 2.00 -3.33
CA SER A 57 -8.53 3.39 -3.66
C SER A 57 -8.53 4.27 -2.40
N GLU A 58 -8.15 5.54 -2.58
CA GLU A 58 -8.13 6.52 -1.50
C GLU A 58 -9.50 6.70 -0.86
N ILE A 59 -10.56 6.74 -1.65
CA ILE A 59 -11.94 6.83 -1.16
C ILE A 59 -12.26 5.68 -0.20
N ARG A 60 -11.91 4.44 -0.56
CA ARG A 60 -12.16 3.26 0.28
C ARG A 60 -11.32 3.30 1.55
N ALA A 61 -10.05 3.69 1.42
CA ALA A 61 -9.14 3.78 2.54
C ALA A 61 -9.63 4.79 3.59
N HIS A 62 -9.98 6.01 3.18
CA HIS A 62 -10.49 7.05 4.08
C HIS A 62 -11.85 6.69 4.68
N ARG A 63 -12.70 5.97 3.95
CA ARG A 63 -13.99 5.51 4.48
C ARG A 63 -13.84 4.57 5.67
N TYR A 64 -12.84 3.68 5.67
CA TYR A 64 -12.70 2.61 6.65
C TYR A 64 -11.53 2.80 7.63
N ALA A 65 -10.64 3.76 7.38
CA ALA A 65 -9.57 4.12 8.29
C ALA A 65 -10.12 4.63 9.63
N SER A 66 -9.44 4.27 10.70
CA SER A 66 -9.63 4.88 12.01
C SER A 66 -9.14 6.33 12.02
N PRO A 67 -9.59 7.17 12.96
CA PRO A 67 -9.03 8.50 13.17
C PRO A 67 -7.51 8.50 13.37
N GLU A 68 -6.98 7.51 14.09
CA GLU A 68 -5.56 7.36 14.37
C GLU A 68 -4.76 7.06 13.10
N LEU A 69 -5.31 6.24 12.19
CA LEU A 69 -4.69 5.94 10.91
C LEU A 69 -4.76 7.14 9.95
N LEU A 70 -5.82 7.95 10.02
CA LEU A 70 -5.91 9.19 9.25
C LEU A 70 -4.83 10.19 9.70
N ASP A 71 -4.65 10.40 11.02
CA ASP A 71 -3.55 11.22 11.56
C ASP A 71 -2.18 10.68 11.16
N HIS A 72 -1.99 9.36 11.21
CA HIS A 72 -0.75 8.73 10.74
C HIS A 72 -0.47 9.07 9.27
N TRP A 73 -1.49 9.06 8.41
CA TRP A 73 -1.33 9.39 6.99
C TRP A 73 -1.08 10.86 6.70
N GLU A 74 -1.41 11.78 7.62
CA GLU A 74 -0.99 13.19 7.49
C GLU A 74 0.53 13.33 7.64
N ARG A 75 1.13 12.55 8.55
CA ARG A 75 2.58 12.55 8.80
C ARG A 75 3.34 11.65 7.83
N TYR A 76 2.73 10.54 7.45
CA TYR A 76 3.30 9.53 6.56
C TYR A 76 2.31 9.15 5.46
N PRO A 77 2.26 9.93 4.37
CA PRO A 77 1.33 9.70 3.29
C PRO A 77 1.43 8.29 2.70
N ARG A 78 0.28 7.75 2.29
CA ARG A 78 0.24 6.49 1.56
C ARG A 78 0.96 6.61 0.21
N VAL A 79 1.63 5.54 -0.18
CA VAL A 79 2.27 5.42 -1.50
C VAL A 79 1.34 4.60 -2.40
N THR A 80 0.98 5.14 -3.56
CA THR A 80 0.21 4.39 -4.56
C THR A 80 1.15 3.53 -5.40
N PHE A 81 0.65 2.41 -5.94
CA PHE A 81 1.46 1.58 -6.85
C PHE A 81 1.95 2.38 -8.05
N GLU A 82 1.11 3.27 -8.60
CA GLU A 82 1.47 4.11 -9.75
C GLU A 82 2.60 5.10 -9.44
N SER A 83 2.61 5.72 -8.25
CA SER A 83 3.69 6.63 -7.87
C SER A 83 4.98 5.87 -7.59
N PHE A 84 4.89 4.69 -6.97
CA PHE A 84 6.02 3.80 -6.75
C PHE A 84 6.60 3.28 -8.06
N GLU A 85 5.79 2.78 -8.98
CA GLU A 85 6.22 2.24 -10.27
C GLU A 85 6.98 3.29 -11.08
N ARG A 86 6.52 4.54 -11.08
CA ARG A 86 7.25 5.66 -11.70
C ARG A 86 8.62 5.90 -11.07
N GLN A 87 8.74 5.84 -9.74
CA GLN A 87 10.02 6.00 -9.05
C GLN A 87 10.95 4.82 -9.31
N TRP A 88 10.40 3.60 -9.31
CA TRP A 88 11.14 2.37 -9.61
C TRP A 88 11.75 2.42 -11.01
N LEU A 89 10.96 2.79 -12.01
CA LEU A 89 11.43 2.95 -13.39
C LEU A 89 12.48 4.06 -13.53
N ALA A 90 12.34 5.16 -12.79
CA ALA A 90 13.33 6.24 -12.81
C ALA A 90 14.66 5.86 -12.16
N GLY A 91 14.66 4.93 -11.19
CA GLY A 91 15.87 4.41 -10.55
C GLY A 91 16.46 3.17 -11.22
N ALA A 92 15.72 2.52 -12.12
CA ALA A 92 16.18 1.37 -12.90
C ALA A 92 16.90 1.75 -14.21
N ALA A 93 16.93 3.05 -14.56
CA ALA A 93 17.63 3.62 -15.71
C ALA A 93 19.07 4.04 -15.36
#